data_AF-A0A7S1AK27-F1
#
_entry.id   AF-A0A7S1AK27-F1
#
_cell.length_a   1.000
_cell.length_b   1.000
_cell.length_c   1.000
_cell.angle_alpha   90.00
_cell.angle_beta   90.00
_cell.angle_gamma   90.00
#
_symmetry.space_group_name_H-M   'P 1'
#
loop_
_entity.id
_entity.type
_entity.pdbx_description
1 polymer ?
#
loop_
_entity_poly.entity_id
_entity_poly.type
_entity_poly.pdbx_seq_one_letter_code
_entity_poly.pdbx_strand_id
1 'polypeptide(L)'
;MIHYTSNRWCVSVYHLSLTFHLQALRGAAAISLGAAMTALCLSICDDFVELNLVGNVFMISTTVYTTLSSFVGILVVFRTSHAYARFWDGSTLLHQMSGDWFDAASTVLSFCKYSSQDPDKIERFQQLFVRLMSLLNAMILAELEGHNVGDDLRNEDLKDSVLGAKAMTFELLHPDAIDAQYLERIKKAKHKAELVFQWIQNLIIENIVS
;
A
#
# COMPACT_ATOMS: atom_id res chain seq x y z
N MET A 1 -10.77 32.99 5.48
CA MET A 1 -9.46 32.85 6.14
C MET A 1 -9.64 31.85 7.28
N ILE A 2 -9.18 30.62 7.10
CA ILE A 2 -9.38 29.53 8.07
C ILE A 2 -8.29 29.66 9.14
N HIS A 3 -8.71 29.92 10.38
CA HIS A 3 -7.80 29.97 11.54
C HIS A 3 -7.51 28.55 12.03
N TYR A 4 -6.25 28.10 11.86
CA TYR A 4 -5.79 26.82 12.38
C TYR A 4 -5.17 27.03 13.77
N THR A 5 -5.84 26.59 14.83
CA THR A 5 -5.31 26.63 16.19
C THR A 5 -4.48 25.36 16.45
N SER A 6 -3.16 25.49 16.38
CA SER A 6 -2.21 24.40 16.61
C SER A 6 -2.10 24.09 18.11
N ASN A 7 -2.86 23.09 18.58
CA ASN A 7 -2.73 22.58 19.94
C ASN A 7 -1.63 21.51 19.99
N ARG A 8 -0.39 21.96 20.29
CA ARG A 8 0.87 21.19 20.16
C ARG A 8 0.91 19.88 20.96
N TRP A 9 0.11 19.78 22.04
CA TRP A 9 0.05 18.59 22.88
C TRP A 9 -0.76 17.45 22.27
N CYS A 10 -1.86 17.75 21.58
CA CYS A 10 -2.63 16.72 20.87
C CYS A 10 -1.83 16.11 19.73
N VAL A 11 -1.08 16.93 18.98
CA VAL A 11 -0.26 16.46 17.86
C VAL A 11 0.79 15.44 18.33
N SER A 12 1.40 15.64 19.50
CA SER A 12 2.40 14.71 20.05
C SER A 12 1.80 13.36 20.48
N VAL A 13 0.62 13.37 21.10
CA VAL A 13 -0.09 12.14 21.50
C VAL A 13 -0.63 11.39 20.28
N TYR A 14 -1.12 12.11 19.26
CA TYR A 14 -1.50 11.51 17.98
C TYR A 14 -0.29 10.90 17.26
N HIS A 15 0.85 11.58 17.24
CA HIS A 15 2.09 11.02 16.67
C HIS A 15 2.56 9.78 17.43
N LEU A 16 2.49 9.77 18.76
CA LEU A 16 2.87 8.60 19.56
C LEU A 16 1.93 7.41 19.30
N SER A 17 0.62 7.67 19.26
CA SER A 17 -0.40 6.66 18.93
C SER A 17 -0.22 6.09 17.51
N LEU A 18 0.07 6.95 16.54
CA LEU A 18 0.39 6.54 15.16
C LEU A 18 1.69 5.73 15.11
N THR A 19 2.67 6.10 15.92
CA THR A 19 3.97 5.40 16.05
C THR A 19 3.79 3.98 16.57
N PHE A 20 2.88 3.76 17.52
CA PHE A 20 2.54 2.42 18.02
C PHE A 20 1.72 1.59 17.03
N HIS A 21 1.04 2.22 16.07
CA HIS A 21 0.26 1.53 15.04
C HIS A 21 1.14 0.99 13.91
N LEU A 22 2.37 1.51 13.75
CA LEU A 22 3.33 1.00 12.77
C LEU A 22 3.77 -0.41 13.15
N GLN A 23 3.37 -1.40 12.34
CA GLN A 23 3.72 -2.81 12.52
C GLN A 23 5.25 -3.03 12.58
N ALA A 24 6.03 -2.22 11.86
CA ALA A 24 7.49 -2.26 11.90
C ALA A 24 8.05 -1.95 13.30
N LEU A 25 7.43 -1.04 14.04
CA LEU A 25 7.86 -0.68 15.39
C LEU A 25 7.52 -1.78 16.40
N ARG A 26 6.35 -2.42 16.26
CA ARG A 26 5.94 -3.56 17.10
C ARG A 26 6.91 -4.73 16.97
N GLY A 27 7.32 -5.05 15.74
CA GLY A 27 8.32 -6.10 15.48
C GLY A 27 9.68 -5.78 16.10
N ALA A 28 10.21 -4.56 15.86
CA ALA A 28 11.49 -4.14 16.41
C ALA A 28 11.49 -4.12 17.95
N ALA A 29 10.40 -3.66 18.57
CA ALA A 29 10.24 -3.64 20.03
C ALA A 29 10.20 -5.04 20.64
N ALA A 30 9.54 -6.00 19.99
CA ALA A 30 9.53 -7.39 20.45
C ALA A 30 10.94 -8.01 20.43
N ILE A 31 11.71 -7.74 19.38
CA ILE A 31 13.08 -8.24 19.24
C ILE A 31 14.00 -7.59 20.30
N SER A 32 13.90 -6.27 20.51
CA SER A 32 14.74 -5.58 21.49
C SER A 32 14.41 -5.97 22.93
N LEU A 33 13.13 -6.18 23.27
CA LEU A 33 12.72 -6.72 24.57
C LEU A 33 13.25 -8.14 24.78
N GLY A 34 13.19 -8.99 23.75
CA GLY A 34 13.78 -10.33 23.81
C GLY A 34 15.27 -10.28 24.12
N ALA A 35 16.03 -9.46 23.39
CA ALA A 35 17.46 -9.27 23.63
C ALA A 35 17.75 -8.73 25.04
N ALA A 36 17.00 -7.73 25.50
CA ALA A 36 17.14 -7.16 26.84
C ALA A 36 16.86 -8.18 27.94
N MET A 37 15.81 -9.01 27.80
CA MET A 37 15.52 -10.08 28.75
C MET A 37 16.63 -11.12 28.77
N THR A 38 17.16 -11.53 27.61
CA THR A 38 18.29 -12.48 27.58
C THR A 38 19.53 -11.92 28.27
N ALA A 39 19.83 -10.63 28.09
CA ALA A 39 20.95 -9.98 28.77
C ALA A 39 20.74 -9.90 30.29
N LEU A 40 19.52 -9.58 30.75
CA LEU A 40 19.17 -9.56 32.17
C LEU A 40 19.26 -10.94 32.81
N CYS A 41 18.74 -11.99 32.14
CA CYS A 41 18.84 -13.36 32.63
C CYS A 41 20.30 -13.79 32.79
N LEU A 42 21.17 -13.45 31.82
CA LEU A 42 22.60 -13.75 31.91
C LEU A 42 23.27 -13.02 33.08
N SER A 43 22.93 -11.75 33.32
CA SER A 43 23.46 -10.98 34.46
C SER A 43 23.06 -11.59 35.80
N ILE A 44 21.79 -11.97 35.96
CA ILE A 44 21.29 -12.57 37.22
C ILE A 44 21.93 -13.95 37.45
N CYS A 45 22.14 -14.74 36.39
CA CYS A 45 22.82 -16.03 36.50
C CYS A 45 24.31 -15.89 36.88
N ASP A 46 25.01 -14.86 36.40
CA ASP A 46 26.42 -14.63 36.77
C ASP A 46 26.56 -14.23 38.25
N ASP A 47 25.68 -13.35 38.74
CA ASP A 47 25.64 -12.93 40.15
C ASP A 47 25.34 -14.10 41.10
N PHE A 48 24.49 -15.04 40.68
CA PHE A 48 24.08 -16.16 41.55
C PHE A 48 25.12 -17.30 41.62
N VAL A 49 26.00 -17.43 40.62
CA VAL A 49 26.92 -18.58 40.50
C VAL A 49 28.39 -18.19 40.74
N GLU A 50 28.71 -16.91 40.97
CA GLU A 50 30.10 -16.39 41.17
C GLU A 50 31.08 -16.85 40.06
N LEU A 51 30.58 -17.13 38.85
CA LEU A 51 31.37 -17.73 37.78
C LEU A 51 32.34 -16.75 37.09
N ASN A 52 32.25 -15.44 37.37
CA ASN A 52 33.03 -14.37 36.71
C ASN A 52 33.01 -14.51 35.18
N LEU A 53 31.90 -15.00 34.62
CA LEU A 53 31.80 -15.37 33.22
C LEU A 53 31.57 -14.12 32.37
N VAL A 54 30.77 -13.17 32.88
CA VAL A 54 30.57 -11.86 32.24
C VAL A 54 31.89 -11.09 32.17
N GLY A 55 32.69 -11.09 33.24
CA GLY A 55 33.99 -10.42 33.27
C GLY A 55 35.00 -10.97 32.24
N ASN A 56 35.04 -12.29 32.04
CA ASN A 56 35.93 -12.91 31.06
C ASN A 56 35.46 -12.80 29.61
N VAL A 57 34.14 -12.77 29.35
CA VAL A 57 33.57 -12.60 28.00
C VAL A 57 33.53 -11.13 27.58
N PHE A 58 33.33 -10.18 28.52
CA PHE A 58 33.44 -8.75 28.22
C PHE A 58 34.87 -8.28 27.92
N MET A 59 35.87 -9.14 28.09
CA MET A 59 37.23 -8.94 27.56
C MET A 59 37.30 -9.19 26.04
N ILE A 60 36.17 -9.38 25.33
CA ILE A 60 36.11 -9.09 23.90
C ILE A 60 36.59 -7.65 23.71
N SER A 61 37.61 -7.46 22.89
CA SER A 61 38.22 -6.15 22.69
C SER A 61 37.18 -5.14 22.22
N THR A 62 37.03 -4.05 22.97
CA THR A 62 36.14 -2.92 22.64
C THR A 62 36.31 -2.49 21.18
N THR A 63 37.53 -2.59 20.65
CA THR A 63 37.87 -2.36 19.25
C THR A 63 37.05 -3.22 18.27
N VAL A 64 36.93 -4.53 18.48
CA VAL A 64 36.18 -5.43 17.58
C VAL A 64 34.69 -5.09 17.60
N TYR A 65 34.14 -4.84 18.79
CA TYR A 65 32.74 -4.43 18.93
C TYR A 65 32.46 -3.08 18.24
N THR A 66 33.33 -2.09 18.43
CA THR A 66 33.20 -0.78 17.78
C THR A 66 33.29 -0.91 16.26
N THR A 67 34.28 -1.65 15.73
CA THR A 67 34.41 -1.86 14.28
C THR A 67 33.20 -2.56 13.70
N LEU A 68 32.71 -3.63 14.33
CA LEU A 68 31.50 -4.34 13.89
C LEU A 68 30.27 -3.42 13.90
N SER A 69 30.09 -2.66 14.98
CA SER A 69 28.99 -1.69 15.11
C SER A 69 29.06 -0.60 14.05
N SER A 70 30.26 -0.12 13.72
CA SER A 70 30.46 0.83 12.61
C SER A 70 30.05 0.24 11.27
N PHE A 71 30.44 -1.00 10.97
CA PHE A 71 30.01 -1.68 9.74
C PHE A 71 28.50 -1.87 9.67
N VAL A 72 27.87 -2.32 10.76
CA VAL A 72 26.41 -2.47 10.84
C VAL A 72 25.73 -1.11 10.64
N GLY A 73 26.23 -0.05 11.28
CA GLY A 73 25.71 1.31 11.12
C GLY A 73 25.75 1.77 9.66
N ILE A 74 26.87 1.56 8.98
CA ILE A 74 27.03 1.89 7.56
C ILE A 74 26.04 1.07 6.70
N LEU A 75 25.92 -0.23 6.93
CA LEU A 75 24.99 -1.10 6.19
C LEU A 75 23.52 -0.69 6.38
N VAL A 76 23.13 -0.30 7.60
CA VAL A 76 21.78 0.19 7.90
C VAL A 76 21.49 1.47 7.13
N VAL A 77 22.43 2.42 7.10
CA VAL A 77 22.28 3.67 6.33
C VAL A 77 22.14 3.38 4.84
N PHE A 78 23.00 2.54 4.26
CA PHE A 78 22.90 2.20 2.83
C PHE A 78 21.59 1.49 2.49
N ARG A 79 21.18 0.51 3.30
CA ARG A 79 19.93 -0.24 3.07
C ARG A 79 18.71 0.68 3.17
N THR A 80 18.70 1.56 4.17
CA THR A 80 17.59 2.51 4.37
C THR A 80 17.55 3.54 3.24
N SER A 81 18.71 4.03 2.78
CA SER A 81 18.81 4.95 1.64
C SER A 81 18.25 4.33 0.35
N HIS A 82 18.61 3.08 0.04
CA HIS A 82 18.06 2.37 -1.12
C HIS A 82 16.55 2.11 -1.01
N ALA A 83 16.07 1.73 0.17
CA ALA A 83 14.64 1.54 0.39
C ALA A 83 13.86 2.84 0.24
N TYR A 84 14.41 3.95 0.76
CA TYR A 84 13.84 5.28 0.65
C TYR A 84 13.78 5.78 -0.79
N ALA A 85 14.84 5.57 -1.56
CA ALA A 85 14.86 5.90 -2.99
C ALA A 85 13.74 5.16 -3.74
N ARG A 86 13.63 3.83 -3.57
CA ARG A 86 12.56 3.03 -4.19
C ARG A 86 11.16 3.47 -3.76
N PHE A 87 10.99 3.85 -2.50
CA PHE A 87 9.71 4.36 -2.00
C PHE A 87 9.33 5.67 -2.71
N TRP A 88 10.26 6.60 -2.86
CA TRP A 88 10.03 7.86 -3.57
C TRP A 88 9.81 7.67 -5.06
N ASP A 89 10.57 6.80 -5.71
CA ASP A 89 10.39 6.47 -7.12
C ASP A 89 8.98 5.87 -7.34
N GLY A 90 8.58 4.90 -6.51
CA GLY A 90 7.25 4.31 -6.57
C GLY A 90 6.13 5.32 -6.32
N SER A 91 6.29 6.20 -5.32
CA SER A 91 5.31 7.27 -5.03
C SER A 91 5.18 8.25 -6.19
N THR A 92 6.30 8.60 -6.84
CA THR A 92 6.32 9.48 -8.00
C THR A 92 5.59 8.84 -9.19
N LEU A 93 5.86 7.57 -9.48
CA LEU A 93 5.19 6.83 -10.54
C LEU A 93 3.66 6.74 -10.32
N LEU A 94 3.23 6.52 -9.07
CA LEU A 94 1.80 6.52 -8.72
C LEU A 94 1.13 7.87 -8.97
N HIS A 95 1.78 8.97 -8.59
CA HIS A 95 1.26 10.31 -8.85
C HIS A 95 1.21 10.64 -10.34
N GLN A 96 2.23 10.24 -11.11
CA GLN A 96 2.25 10.38 -12.56
C GLN A 96 1.10 9.60 -13.21
N MET A 97 0.95 8.31 -12.86
CA MET A 97 -0.14 7.46 -13.33
C MET A 97 -1.52 8.08 -13.06
N SER A 98 -1.75 8.59 -11.84
CA SER A 98 -3.01 9.26 -11.51
C SER A 98 -3.24 10.52 -12.34
N GLY A 99 -2.17 11.26 -12.67
CA GLY A 99 -2.23 12.42 -13.56
C GLY A 99 -2.61 12.02 -14.98
N ASP A 100 -1.97 10.99 -15.52
CA ASP A 100 -2.24 10.48 -16.88
C ASP A 100 -3.67 9.95 -17.01
N TRP A 101 -4.19 9.27 -15.99
CA TRP A 101 -5.59 8.81 -15.95
C TRP A 101 -6.59 9.96 -15.88
N PHE A 102 -6.29 10.99 -15.10
CA PHE A 102 -7.12 12.19 -15.04
C PHE A 102 -7.14 12.93 -16.39
N ASP A 103 -5.97 13.09 -17.02
CA ASP A 103 -5.84 13.76 -18.32
C ASP A 103 -6.58 13.00 -19.42
N ALA A 104 -6.37 11.68 -19.50
CA ALA A 104 -7.08 10.81 -20.45
C ALA A 104 -8.59 10.89 -20.25
N ALA A 105 -9.07 10.85 -19.01
CA ALA A 105 -10.50 10.94 -18.72
C ALA A 105 -11.07 12.31 -19.11
N SER A 106 -10.38 13.39 -18.75
CA SER A 106 -10.81 14.76 -19.08
C SER A 106 -10.87 15.01 -20.59
N THR A 107 -9.94 14.42 -21.35
CA THR A 107 -9.87 14.52 -22.80
C THR A 107 -11.05 13.79 -23.46
N VAL A 108 -11.33 12.55 -23.06
CA VAL A 108 -12.48 11.77 -23.57
C VAL A 108 -13.81 12.47 -23.28
N LEU A 109 -13.99 12.96 -22.05
CA LEU A 109 -15.20 13.68 -21.67
C LEU A 109 -15.35 15.02 -22.43
N SER A 110 -14.23 15.68 -22.76
CA SER A 110 -14.25 16.91 -23.55
C SER A 110 -14.67 16.65 -25.00
N PHE A 111 -14.26 15.53 -25.60
CA PHE A 111 -14.71 15.17 -26.96
C PHE A 111 -16.21 14.87 -27.01
N CYS A 112 -16.79 14.35 -25.94
CA CYS A 112 -18.24 14.12 -25.85
C CYS A 112 -19.05 15.41 -26.04
N LYS A 113 -18.49 16.59 -25.73
CA LYS A 113 -19.19 17.89 -25.90
C LYS A 113 -19.50 18.25 -27.35
N TYR A 114 -18.76 17.68 -28.30
CA TYR A 114 -18.97 17.91 -29.73
C TYR A 114 -19.81 16.83 -30.40
N SER A 115 -20.25 15.82 -29.65
CA SER A 115 -21.12 14.77 -30.17
C SER A 115 -22.52 15.32 -30.47
N SER A 116 -23.09 14.93 -31.60
CA SER A 116 -24.48 15.24 -31.99
C SER A 116 -25.47 14.15 -31.58
N GLN A 117 -25.02 13.17 -30.79
CA GLN A 117 -25.86 12.08 -30.28
C GLN A 117 -26.83 12.60 -29.21
N ASP A 118 -27.83 11.77 -28.91
CA ASP A 118 -28.80 12.02 -27.85
C ASP A 118 -28.10 12.30 -26.50
N PRO A 119 -28.41 13.43 -25.81
CA PRO A 119 -27.79 13.78 -24.54
C PRO A 119 -27.85 12.66 -23.50
N ASP A 120 -28.92 11.87 -23.48
CA ASP A 120 -29.07 10.75 -22.54
C ASP A 120 -28.04 9.63 -22.80
N LYS A 121 -27.70 9.39 -24.07
CA LYS A 121 -26.67 8.41 -24.46
C LYS A 121 -25.27 8.92 -24.11
N ILE A 122 -25.03 10.21 -24.33
CA ILE A 122 -23.76 10.86 -23.98
C ILE A 122 -23.55 10.76 -22.47
N GLU A 123 -24.55 11.11 -21.66
CA GLU A 123 -24.45 11.02 -20.20
C GLU A 123 -24.19 9.60 -19.72
N ARG A 124 -24.90 8.60 -20.27
CA ARG A 124 -24.67 7.18 -19.94
C ARG A 124 -23.25 6.73 -20.26
N PHE A 125 -22.72 7.11 -21.42
CA PHE A 125 -21.33 6.82 -21.79
C PHE A 125 -20.34 7.46 -20.81
N GLN A 126 -20.50 8.76 -20.52
CA GLN A 126 -19.64 9.49 -19.60
C GLN A 126 -19.62 8.87 -18.20
N GLN A 127 -20.81 8.53 -17.66
CA GLN A 127 -20.93 7.88 -16.36
C GLN A 127 -20.26 6.51 -16.34
N LEU A 128 -20.50 5.67 -17.36
CA LEU A 128 -19.91 4.33 -17.44
C LEU A 128 -18.38 4.41 -17.57
N PHE A 129 -17.87 5.31 -18.39
CA PHE A 129 -16.44 5.53 -18.58
C PHE A 129 -15.73 5.96 -17.29
N VAL A 130 -16.28 6.95 -16.55
CA VAL A 130 -15.70 7.39 -15.27
C VAL A 130 -15.72 6.27 -14.22
N ARG A 131 -16.79 5.47 -14.17
CA ARG A 131 -16.87 4.31 -13.26
C ARG A 131 -15.83 3.25 -13.58
N LEU A 132 -15.62 2.93 -14.86
CA LEU A 132 -14.58 2.00 -15.27
C LEU A 132 -13.17 2.53 -14.98
N MET A 133 -12.92 3.83 -15.14
CA MET A 133 -11.65 4.47 -14.74
C MET A 133 -11.42 4.37 -13.22
N SER A 134 -12.46 4.59 -12.40
CA SER A 134 -12.40 4.41 -10.94
C SER A 134 -12.10 2.95 -10.58
N LEU A 135 -12.77 2.00 -11.23
CA LEU A 135 -12.54 0.57 -11.03
C LEU A 135 -11.12 0.15 -11.43
N LEU A 136 -10.62 0.64 -12.57
CA LEU A 136 -9.25 0.38 -13.03
C LEU A 136 -8.22 0.85 -12.00
N ASN A 137 -8.36 2.09 -11.51
CA ASN A 137 -7.45 2.65 -10.52
C ASN A 137 -7.46 1.84 -9.21
N ALA A 138 -8.63 1.42 -8.74
CA ALA A 138 -8.74 0.57 -7.55
C ALA A 138 -8.11 -0.82 -7.75
N MET A 139 -8.23 -1.42 -8.94
CA MET A 139 -7.59 -2.70 -9.25
C MET A 139 -6.07 -2.60 -9.26
N ILE A 140 -5.52 -1.55 -9.89
CA ILE A 140 -4.07 -1.32 -9.94
C ILE A 140 -3.51 -1.10 -8.52
N LEU A 141 -4.20 -0.30 -7.70
CA LEU A 141 -3.75 -0.05 -6.32
C LEU A 141 -3.83 -1.31 -5.45
N ALA A 142 -4.89 -2.11 -5.60
CA ALA A 142 -5.01 -3.38 -4.89
C ALA A 142 -3.88 -4.37 -5.27
N GLU A 143 -3.49 -4.42 -6.54
CA GLU A 143 -2.37 -5.23 -7.00
C GLU A 143 -1.03 -4.72 -6.44
N LEU A 144 -0.82 -3.40 -6.41
CA LEU A 144 0.41 -2.79 -5.90
C LEU A 144 0.58 -2.99 -4.39
N GLU A 145 -0.50 -3.06 -3.61
CA GLU A 145 -0.44 -3.40 -2.19
C GLU A 145 0.06 -4.84 -1.91
N GLY A 146 0.38 -5.61 -2.95
CA GLY A 146 0.97 -6.95 -2.81
C GLY A 146 -0.07 -8.04 -2.57
N HIS A 147 -1.35 -7.75 -2.78
CA HIS A 147 -2.41 -8.76 -2.76
C HIS A 147 -2.40 -9.49 -4.11
N ASN A 148 -1.39 -10.32 -4.32
CA ASN A 148 -1.37 -11.26 -5.42
C ASN A 148 -2.57 -12.21 -5.25
N VAL A 149 -3.37 -12.32 -6.31
CA VAL A 149 -4.56 -13.18 -6.48
C VAL A 149 -4.29 -14.68 -6.22
N GLY A 150 -3.05 -15.07 -5.87
CA GLY A 150 -2.64 -16.44 -5.57
C GLY A 150 -2.51 -16.81 -4.08
N ASP A 151 -2.40 -15.85 -3.15
CA ASP A 151 -2.18 -16.17 -1.71
C ASP A 151 -3.49 -16.29 -0.90
N ASP A 152 -4.62 -15.87 -1.49
CA ASP A 152 -5.97 -16.03 -0.91
C ASP A 152 -6.48 -17.48 -0.93
N LEU A 153 -5.72 -18.44 -1.48
CA LEU A 153 -6.08 -19.86 -1.46
C LEU A 153 -5.99 -20.50 -0.06
N ARG A 154 -5.53 -19.79 0.97
CA ARG A 154 -5.48 -20.29 2.35
C ARG A 154 -6.65 -19.85 3.25
N ASN A 155 -7.51 -18.93 2.80
CA ASN A 155 -8.69 -18.49 3.56
C ASN A 155 -9.96 -18.78 2.74
N GLU A 156 -10.48 -20.01 2.86
CA GLU A 156 -11.75 -20.40 2.23
C GLU A 156 -12.97 -19.61 2.73
N ASP A 157 -12.84 -18.96 3.90
CA ASP A 157 -13.93 -18.22 4.55
C ASP A 157 -14.13 -16.78 4.02
N LEU A 158 -13.30 -16.31 3.07
CA LEU A 158 -13.41 -14.96 2.48
C LEU A 158 -13.82 -14.99 1.00
N LYS A 159 -14.59 -16.02 0.59
CA LYS A 159 -15.10 -16.19 -0.79
C LYS A 159 -16.34 -15.33 -1.11
N ASP A 160 -17.00 -14.75 -0.11
CA ASP A 160 -18.29 -14.04 -0.31
C ASP A 160 -18.18 -12.53 -0.58
N SER A 161 -16.98 -11.94 -0.50
CA SER A 161 -16.82 -10.54 -0.94
C SER A 161 -16.55 -10.49 -2.44
N VAL A 162 -17.50 -9.89 -3.15
CA VAL A 162 -17.69 -9.92 -4.62
C VAL A 162 -16.50 -9.39 -5.44
N LEU A 163 -15.44 -8.88 -4.84
CA LEU A 163 -14.17 -8.51 -5.47
C LEU A 163 -13.13 -8.73 -4.36
N GLY A 164 -11.99 -9.39 -4.64
CA GLY A 164 -10.95 -9.73 -3.65
C GLY A 164 -10.79 -8.64 -2.58
N ALA A 165 -10.89 -9.04 -1.31
CA ALA A 165 -11.49 -8.33 -0.16
C ALA A 165 -11.02 -6.90 0.18
N LYS A 166 -10.13 -6.29 -0.62
CA LYS A 166 -9.68 -4.90 -0.46
C LYS A 166 -9.74 -4.00 -1.69
N ALA A 167 -10.04 -4.51 -2.89
CA ALA A 167 -10.31 -3.60 -4.02
C ALA A 167 -11.56 -2.71 -3.76
N MET A 168 -12.50 -3.19 -2.92
CA MET A 168 -13.63 -2.39 -2.41
C MET A 168 -13.35 -1.66 -1.08
N THR A 169 -12.17 -1.80 -0.44
CA THR A 169 -11.79 -0.85 0.61
C THR A 169 -11.49 0.52 0.03
N PHE A 170 -11.13 0.59 -1.24
CA PHE A 170 -11.08 1.84 -1.97
C PHE A 170 -12.50 2.32 -2.27
N GLU A 171 -12.70 3.63 -2.14
CA GLU A 171 -13.97 4.28 -2.47
C GLU A 171 -14.20 4.16 -3.99
N LEU A 172 -15.05 3.22 -4.38
CA LEU A 172 -15.46 3.00 -5.76
C LEU A 172 -16.69 3.84 -6.09
N LEU A 173 -16.68 4.45 -7.26
CA LEU A 173 -17.81 5.26 -7.71
C LEU A 173 -18.94 4.35 -8.22
N HIS A 174 -19.97 4.11 -7.38
CA HIS A 174 -21.16 3.31 -7.70
C HIS A 174 -20.89 1.94 -8.35
N PRO A 175 -20.29 0.97 -7.62
CA PRO A 175 -19.96 -0.35 -8.16
C PRO A 175 -21.19 -1.16 -8.60
N ASP A 176 -22.36 -0.91 -8.00
CA ASP A 176 -23.61 -1.64 -8.26
C ASP A 176 -24.21 -1.38 -9.65
N ALA A 177 -23.72 -0.35 -10.35
CA ALA A 177 -24.19 0.00 -11.68
C ALA A 177 -23.48 -0.78 -12.80
N ILE A 178 -22.48 -1.60 -12.47
CA ILE A 178 -21.81 -2.51 -13.41
C ILE A 178 -22.53 -3.85 -13.37
N ASP A 179 -22.88 -4.44 -14.51
CA ASP A 179 -23.63 -5.70 -14.52
C ASP A 179 -22.88 -6.79 -13.74
N ALA A 180 -23.63 -7.54 -12.92
CA ALA A 180 -23.11 -8.61 -12.07
C ALA A 180 -22.28 -9.64 -12.86
N GLN A 181 -22.63 -9.87 -14.13
CA GLN A 181 -21.89 -10.79 -15.01
C GLN A 181 -20.46 -10.32 -15.30
N TYR A 182 -20.24 -9.01 -15.47
CA TYR A 182 -18.90 -8.46 -15.66
C TYR A 182 -18.09 -8.56 -14.37
N LEU A 183 -18.70 -8.25 -13.23
CA LEU A 183 -18.04 -8.41 -11.93
C LEU A 183 -17.59 -9.86 -11.69
N GLU A 184 -18.41 -10.85 -12.02
CA GLU A 184 -18.01 -12.26 -11.94
C GLU A 184 -16.85 -12.63 -12.86
N ARG A 185 -16.75 -12.02 -14.04
CA ARG A 185 -15.60 -12.21 -14.95
C ARG A 185 -14.32 -11.62 -14.35
N ILE A 186 -14.40 -10.45 -13.73
CA ILE A 186 -13.26 -9.85 -13.00
C ILE A 186 -12.82 -10.75 -11.85
N LYS A 187 -13.77 -11.35 -11.11
CA LYS A 187 -13.42 -12.27 -10.00
C LYS A 187 -12.57 -13.45 -10.47
N LYS A 188 -12.87 -14.00 -11.65
CA LYS A 188 -12.19 -15.17 -12.22
C LYS A 188 -10.90 -14.81 -12.96
N ALA A 189 -10.70 -13.53 -13.30
CA ALA A 189 -9.56 -13.08 -14.07
C ALA A 189 -8.28 -13.02 -13.21
N LYS A 190 -7.18 -13.51 -13.78
CA LYS A 190 -5.84 -13.40 -13.18
C LYS A 190 -5.30 -11.96 -13.25
N HIS A 191 -5.53 -11.30 -14.39
CA HIS A 191 -5.04 -9.97 -14.75
C HIS A 191 -6.23 -9.00 -14.79
N LYS A 192 -6.61 -8.50 -13.62
CA LYS A 192 -7.88 -7.77 -13.43
C LYS A 192 -7.81 -6.35 -13.97
N ALA A 193 -6.71 -5.65 -13.72
CA ALA A 193 -6.51 -4.28 -14.19
C ALA A 193 -6.50 -4.23 -15.74
N GLU A 194 -5.79 -5.16 -16.37
CA GLU A 194 -5.69 -5.25 -17.82
C GLU A 194 -7.03 -5.59 -18.48
N LEU A 195 -7.85 -6.43 -17.83
CA LEU A 195 -9.20 -6.73 -18.31
C LEU A 195 -10.09 -5.48 -18.30
N VAL A 196 -10.06 -4.69 -17.22
CA VAL A 196 -10.84 -3.44 -17.13
C VAL A 196 -10.33 -2.40 -18.13
N PHE A 197 -9.00 -2.31 -18.30
CA PHE A 197 -8.40 -1.44 -19.31
C PHE A 197 -8.88 -1.79 -20.73
N GLN A 198 -8.94 -3.08 -21.07
CA GLN A 198 -9.49 -3.53 -22.35
C GLN A 198 -10.98 -3.17 -22.51
N TRP A 199 -11.78 -3.26 -21.44
CA TRP A 199 -13.19 -2.85 -21.49
C TRP A 199 -13.36 -1.36 -21.74
N ILE A 200 -12.50 -0.52 -21.17
CA ILE A 200 -12.50 0.93 -21.43
C ILE A 200 -12.19 1.20 -22.91
N GLN A 201 -11.20 0.51 -23.48
CA GLN A 201 -10.87 0.65 -24.91
C GLN A 201 -12.03 0.21 -25.81
N ASN A 202 -12.64 -0.94 -25.51
CA ASN A 202 -13.81 -1.43 -26.26
C ASN A 202 -14.98 -0.44 -26.16
N LEU A 203 -15.25 0.10 -24.96
CA LEU A 203 -16.30 1.09 -24.74
C LEU A 203 -16.09 2.33 -25.61
N ILE A 204 -14.85 2.84 -25.69
CA ILE A 204 -14.53 3.99 -26.54
C ILE A 204 -14.79 3.64 -28.02
N ILE A 205 -14.28 2.51 -28.50
CA ILE A 205 -14.38 2.12 -29.91
C ILE A 205 -15.83 1.90 -30.33
N GLU A 206 -16.63 1.22 -29.51
CA GLU A 206 -18.05 0.95 -29.78
C GLU A 206 -18.87 2.23 -29.93
N ASN A 207 -18.52 3.29 -29.19
CA ASN A 207 -19.23 4.57 -29.20
C ASN A 207 -18.68 5.58 -30.22
N ILE A 208 -17.56 5.29 -30.90
CA ILE A 208 -17.06 6.10 -32.03
C ILE A 208 -17.81 5.78 -33.32
N VAL A 209 -18.20 4.50 -33.51
CA VAL A 209 -18.78 4.01 -34.77
C VAL A 209 -20.30 4.24 -34.85
N SER A 210 -20.97 4.47 -33.72
CA SER A 210 -22.43 4.59 -33.60
C SER A 210 -22.94 6.02 -33.58
#